data_AF-A0A843C3E4-F1
#
_entry.id   AF-A0A843C3E4-F1
#
_cell.length_a   1.000
_cell.length_b   1.000
_cell.length_c   1.000
_cell.angle_alpha   90.00
_cell.angle_beta   90.00
_cell.angle_gamma   90.00
#
_symmetry.space_group_name_H-M   'P 1'
#
loop_
_entity.id
_entity.type
_entity.pdbx_description
1 polymer ?
#
loop_
_entity_poly.entity_id
_entity_poly.type
_entity_poly.pdbx_seq_one_letter_code
_entity_poly.pdbx_strand_id
1 'polypeptide(L)'
;TGFARAAVVAEEVKNAKHNVPRAMLLSLGISTLVYVLVGIIAIGLVGAPQLADSNAPLIEAISKTNNQISIQIITVGGLLATASVLLTAILGVSRMTYSMARRKDLPHILSKLHPTFCTPYYAIWITGLLMTGLVLFIDLTKVVAISTFASLFYYAIANMAAIKLKNGKKIKYKIISSLGVSSCFIMLFFILFISPESWLFGSLSLIFGTCYYAIKKRYKRKT
;
A
#
# COMPACT_ATOMS: atom_id res chain seq x y z
N THR A 1 5.49 -0.56 0.22
CA THR A 1 4.66 0.26 -0.70
C THR A 1 4.74 1.78 -0.42
N GLY A 2 5.90 2.30 -0.01
CA GLY A 2 6.03 3.71 0.44
C GLY A 2 6.44 4.73 -0.62
N PHE A 3 7.10 4.30 -1.71
CA PHE A 3 7.70 5.21 -2.69
C PHE A 3 6.67 6.13 -3.37
N ALA A 4 5.43 5.68 -3.56
CA ALA A 4 4.37 6.47 -4.17
C ALA A 4 3.99 7.70 -3.35
N ARG A 5 4.23 7.69 -2.02
CA ARG A 5 3.95 8.84 -1.16
C ARG A 5 4.85 10.04 -1.47
N ALA A 6 6.07 9.80 -1.97
CA ALA A 6 6.94 10.88 -2.44
C ALA A 6 6.33 11.66 -3.61
N ALA A 7 5.44 11.05 -4.40
CA ALA A 7 4.73 11.72 -5.48
C ALA A 7 3.66 12.69 -4.95
N VAL A 8 3.02 12.35 -3.83
CA VAL A 8 1.90 13.12 -3.28
C VAL A 8 2.38 14.47 -2.73
N VAL A 9 3.59 14.49 -2.18
CA VAL A 9 4.21 15.71 -1.60
C VAL A 9 5.03 16.46 -2.66
N ALA A 10 4.94 16.09 -3.94
CA ALA A 10 5.72 16.71 -5.00
C ALA A 10 5.47 18.22 -5.13
N GLU A 11 4.27 18.70 -4.77
CA GLU A 11 3.91 20.12 -4.81
C GLU A 11 4.65 20.95 -3.75
N GLU A 12 5.12 20.34 -2.67
CA GLU A 12 5.86 21.01 -1.59
C GLU A 12 7.39 20.91 -1.77
N VAL A 13 7.86 20.19 -2.80
CA VAL A 13 9.29 19.93 -3.03
C VAL A 13 9.89 20.96 -4.00
N LYS A 14 10.89 21.71 -3.54
CA LYS A 14 11.72 22.57 -4.41
C LYS A 14 12.34 21.72 -5.54
N ASN A 15 12.19 22.17 -6.79
CA ASN A 15 12.66 21.44 -7.98
C ASN A 15 12.13 20.00 -8.10
N ALA A 16 10.83 19.79 -7.83
CA ALA A 16 10.17 18.49 -7.86
C ALA A 16 10.47 17.63 -9.10
N LYS A 17 10.58 18.24 -10.28
CA LYS A 17 10.89 17.55 -11.56
C LYS A 17 12.14 16.67 -11.50
N HIS A 18 13.15 17.05 -10.72
CA HIS A 18 14.40 16.31 -10.58
C HIS A 18 14.51 15.60 -9.23
N ASN A 19 14.02 16.24 -8.16
CA ASN A 19 14.18 15.72 -6.80
C ASN A 19 13.25 14.56 -6.49
N VAL A 20 12.00 14.59 -6.96
CA VAL A 20 11.03 13.51 -6.68
C VAL A 20 11.46 12.18 -7.32
N PRO A 21 11.82 12.12 -8.62
CA PRO A 21 12.31 10.87 -9.21
C PRO A 21 13.59 10.34 -8.55
N ARG A 22 14.54 11.22 -8.21
CA ARG A 22 15.78 10.82 -7.51
C ARG A 22 15.50 10.27 -6.12
N ALA A 23 14.64 10.92 -5.35
CA ALA A 23 14.24 10.46 -4.02
C ALA A 23 13.54 9.09 -4.08
N MET A 24 12.68 8.86 -5.09
CA MET A 24 12.06 7.55 -5.31
C MET A 24 13.09 6.46 -5.62
N LEU A 25 14.03 6.72 -6.54
CA LEU A 25 15.06 5.74 -6.90
C LEU A 25 16.04 5.46 -5.75
N LEU A 26 16.46 6.50 -5.01
CA LEU A 26 17.34 6.35 -3.86
C LEU A 26 16.65 5.59 -2.72
N SER A 27 15.41 5.94 -2.38
CA SER A 27 14.66 5.22 -1.35
C SER A 27 14.42 3.76 -1.73
N LEU A 28 14.11 3.48 -2.99
CA LEU A 28 13.97 2.11 -3.48
C LEU A 28 15.30 1.35 -3.42
N GLY A 29 16.40 1.95 -3.87
CA GLY A 29 17.72 1.31 -3.86
C GLY A 29 18.21 1.00 -2.44
N ILE A 30 18.12 1.97 -1.53
CA ILE A 30 18.53 1.81 -0.14
C ILE A 30 17.66 0.74 0.55
N SER A 31 16.34 0.82 0.42
CA SER A 31 15.46 -0.17 1.05
C SER A 31 15.67 -1.58 0.50
N THR A 32 15.87 -1.72 -0.81
CA THR A 32 16.17 -3.01 -1.44
C THR A 32 17.48 -3.59 -0.90
N LEU A 33 18.54 -2.78 -0.81
CA LEU A 33 19.83 -3.22 -0.27
C LEU A 33 19.70 -3.68 1.18
N VAL A 34 19.00 -2.89 2.02
CA VAL A 34 18.75 -3.26 3.42
C VAL A 34 17.95 -4.56 3.51
N TYR A 35 16.88 -4.72 2.73
CA TYR A 35 16.07 -5.94 2.74
C TYR A 35 16.83 -7.18 2.30
N VAL A 36 17.68 -7.07 1.27
CA VAL A 36 18.53 -8.18 0.81
C VAL A 36 19.55 -8.56 1.86
N LEU A 37 20.26 -7.59 2.46
CA LEU A 37 21.24 -7.88 3.51
C LEU A 37 20.58 -8.56 4.72
N VAL A 38 19.45 -8.01 5.18
CA VAL A 38 18.70 -8.59 6.30
C VAL A 38 18.21 -10.00 5.96
N GLY A 39 17.73 -10.23 4.74
CA GLY A 39 17.29 -11.55 4.28
C GLY A 39 18.43 -12.58 4.25
N ILE A 40 19.59 -12.20 3.71
CA ILE A 40 20.80 -13.05 3.69
C ILE A 40 21.22 -13.42 5.11
N ILE A 41 21.26 -12.45 6.02
CA ILE A 41 21.63 -12.67 7.42
C ILE A 41 20.62 -13.61 8.10
N ALA A 42 19.32 -13.35 7.95
CA ALA A 42 18.28 -14.16 8.57
C ALA A 42 18.33 -15.62 8.07
N ILE A 43 18.39 -15.82 6.75
CA ILE A 43 18.49 -17.15 6.14
C ILE A 43 19.79 -17.83 6.55
N GLY A 44 20.90 -17.10 6.63
CA GLY A 44 22.18 -17.64 7.10
C GLY A 44 22.18 -18.10 8.55
N LEU A 45 21.36 -17.48 9.41
CA LEU A 45 21.30 -17.81 10.84
C LEU A 45 20.35 -18.98 11.16
N VAL A 46 19.20 -19.06 10.49
CA VAL A 46 18.12 -20.02 10.84
C VAL A 46 17.76 -20.95 9.70
N GLY A 47 18.03 -20.57 8.45
CA GLY A 47 17.61 -21.30 7.27
C GLY A 47 16.20 -20.92 6.80
N ALA A 48 15.95 -21.11 5.50
CA ALA A 48 14.71 -20.72 4.85
C ALA A 48 13.44 -21.46 5.36
N PRO A 49 13.45 -22.77 5.65
CA PRO A 49 12.24 -23.49 6.07
C PRO A 49 11.70 -22.98 7.41
N GLN A 50 12.58 -22.80 8.39
CA GLN A 50 12.20 -22.31 9.72
C GLN A 50 11.70 -20.87 9.69
N LEU A 51 12.27 -20.02 8.83
CA LEU A 51 11.77 -18.66 8.63
C LEU A 51 10.38 -18.62 7.97
N ALA A 52 10.06 -19.60 7.12
CA ALA A 52 8.78 -19.67 6.43
C ALA A 52 7.62 -20.01 7.37
N ASP A 53 7.89 -20.82 8.42
CA ASP A 53 6.88 -21.20 9.42
C ASP A 53 6.77 -20.18 10.58
N SER A 54 7.65 -19.19 10.62
CA SER A 54 7.72 -18.21 11.72
C SER A 54 6.76 -17.04 11.53
N ASN A 55 5.99 -16.72 12.57
CA ASN A 55 5.19 -15.49 12.64
C ASN A 55 6.04 -14.24 12.94
N ALA A 56 7.27 -14.42 13.44
CA ALA A 56 8.20 -13.33 13.72
C ALA A 56 9.63 -13.65 13.24
N PRO A 57 9.84 -13.77 11.91
CA PRO A 57 11.07 -14.35 11.34
C PRO A 57 12.34 -13.61 11.77
N LEU A 58 12.25 -12.29 11.94
CA LEU A 58 13.39 -11.47 12.31
C LEU A 58 13.82 -11.66 13.78
N ILE A 59 12.83 -11.83 14.67
CA ILE A 59 13.09 -12.09 16.09
C ILE A 59 13.66 -13.49 16.26
N GLU A 60 13.12 -14.46 15.52
CA GLU A 60 13.63 -15.83 15.50
C GLU A 60 15.06 -15.91 14.98
N ALA A 61 15.39 -15.13 13.94
CA ALA A 61 16.76 -15.00 13.44
C ALA A 61 17.76 -14.48 14.48
N ILE A 62 17.45 -13.35 15.13
CA ILE A 62 18.36 -12.77 16.12
C ILE A 62 18.45 -13.60 17.40
N SER A 63 17.44 -14.41 17.70
CA SER A 63 17.45 -15.29 18.88
C SER A 63 18.57 -16.33 18.82
N LYS A 64 19.01 -16.74 17.62
CA LYS A 64 20.17 -17.64 17.45
C LYS A 64 21.50 -17.02 17.87
N THR A 65 21.60 -15.69 17.94
CA THR A 65 22.83 -15.00 18.31
C THR A 65 23.05 -14.96 19.83
N ASN A 66 22.08 -15.42 20.64
CA ASN A 66 22.11 -15.43 22.12
C ASN A 66 22.40 -14.06 22.78
N ASN A 67 22.27 -12.95 22.02
CA ASN A 67 22.49 -11.60 22.54
C ASN A 67 21.15 -10.93 22.91
N GLN A 68 20.81 -10.98 24.20
CA GLN A 68 19.54 -10.44 24.71
C GLN A 68 19.34 -8.95 24.42
N ILE A 69 20.42 -8.15 24.41
CA ILE A 69 20.34 -6.71 24.12
C ILE A 69 19.90 -6.50 22.67
N SER A 70 20.50 -7.23 21.73
CA SER A 70 20.13 -7.15 20.31
C SER A 70 18.68 -7.58 20.07
N ILE A 71 18.22 -8.63 20.73
CA ILE A 71 16.83 -9.11 20.65
C ILE A 71 15.86 -7.99 21.09
N GLN A 72 16.14 -7.35 22.24
CA GLN A 72 15.30 -6.27 22.76
C GLN A 72 15.27 -5.05 21.85
N ILE A 73 16.44 -4.61 21.36
CA ILE A 73 16.53 -3.47 20.44
C ILE A 73 15.74 -3.71 19.16
N ILE A 74 15.88 -4.89 18.54
CA ILE A 74 15.16 -5.23 17.31
C ILE A 74 13.66 -5.34 17.57
N THR A 75 13.25 -5.91 18.70
CA THR A 75 11.84 -6.05 19.06
C THR A 75 11.19 -4.67 19.26
N VAL A 76 11.80 -3.80 20.07
CA VAL A 76 11.29 -2.44 20.32
C VAL A 76 11.32 -1.62 19.03
N GLY A 77 12.39 -1.71 18.25
CA GLY A 77 12.51 -1.04 16.96
C GLY A 77 11.44 -1.50 15.97
N GLY A 78 11.16 -2.81 15.89
CA GLY A 78 10.12 -3.38 15.07
C GLY A 78 8.72 -2.93 15.49
N LEU A 79 8.43 -2.89 16.79
CA LEU A 79 7.16 -2.37 17.33
C LEU A 79 6.96 -0.89 17.00
N LEU A 80 7.98 -0.05 17.22
CA LEU A 80 7.91 1.37 16.89
C LEU A 80 7.75 1.61 15.38
N ALA A 81 8.47 0.85 14.55
CA ALA A 81 8.38 0.94 13.10
C ALA A 81 6.98 0.53 12.59
N THR A 82 6.44 -0.59 13.09
CA THR A 82 5.08 -1.04 12.72
C THR A 82 4.00 -0.08 13.21
N ALA A 83 4.12 0.44 14.43
CA ALA A 83 3.21 1.46 14.96
C ALA A 83 3.22 2.75 14.12
N SER A 84 4.40 3.22 13.71
CA SER A 84 4.55 4.38 12.83
C SER A 84 3.90 4.17 11.46
N VAL A 85 4.13 3.01 10.84
CA VAL A 85 3.52 2.65 9.56
C VAL A 85 1.99 2.55 9.68
N LEU A 86 1.49 1.92 10.75
CA LEU A 86 0.06 1.77 11.03
C LEU A 86 -0.60 3.14 11.20
N LEU A 87 -0.03 4.03 12.02
CA LEU A 87 -0.54 5.38 12.22
C LEU A 87 -0.62 6.13 10.88
N THR A 88 0.45 6.07 10.08
CA THR A 88 0.49 6.76 8.80
C THR A 88 -0.49 6.15 7.78
N ALA A 89 -0.75 4.84 7.85
CA ALA A 89 -1.76 4.18 7.02
C ALA A 89 -3.18 4.64 7.39
N ILE A 90 -3.53 4.65 8.67
CA ILE A 90 -4.84 5.13 9.16
C ILE A 90 -5.08 6.58 8.74
N LEU A 91 -4.07 7.44 8.90
CA LEU A 91 -4.17 8.84 8.46
C LEU A 91 -4.33 8.98 6.94
N GLY A 92 -3.61 8.16 6.17
CA GLY A 92 -3.70 8.17 4.71
C GLY A 92 -5.08 7.75 4.21
N VAL A 93 -5.61 6.63 4.71
CA VAL A 93 -6.91 6.09 4.32
C VAL A 93 -8.03 7.02 4.77
N SER A 94 -8.03 7.49 6.02
CA SER A 94 -9.09 8.38 6.53
C SER A 94 -9.16 9.72 5.78
N ARG A 95 -8.02 10.31 5.37
CA ARG A 95 -8.00 11.51 4.51
C ARG A 95 -8.52 11.23 3.10
N MET A 96 -8.20 10.07 2.53
CA MET A 96 -8.74 9.64 1.24
C MET A 96 -10.28 9.50 1.32
N THR A 97 -10.78 8.80 2.34
CA THR A 97 -12.22 8.65 2.63
C THR A 97 -12.92 10.00 2.81
N TYR A 98 -12.31 10.93 3.58
CA TYR A 98 -12.82 12.29 3.73
C TYR A 98 -12.92 13.03 2.39
N SER A 99 -11.88 12.94 1.55
CA SER A 99 -11.86 13.61 0.24
C SER A 99 -12.94 13.06 -0.70
N MET A 100 -13.19 11.75 -0.67
CA MET A 100 -14.26 11.07 -1.40
C MET A 100 -15.64 11.50 -0.89
N ALA A 101 -15.83 11.55 0.43
CA ALA A 101 -17.07 12.02 1.04
C ALA A 101 -17.38 13.48 0.69
N ARG A 102 -16.37 14.35 0.61
CA ARG A 102 -16.53 15.75 0.17
C ARG A 102 -16.96 15.86 -1.29
N ARG A 103 -16.49 14.95 -2.16
CA ARG A 103 -16.95 14.81 -3.55
C ARG A 103 -18.31 14.10 -3.68
N LYS A 104 -18.96 13.80 -2.54
CA LYS A 104 -20.19 13.02 -2.40
C LYS A 104 -20.04 11.57 -2.85
N ASP A 105 -18.82 11.08 -3.09
CA ASP A 105 -18.50 9.67 -3.47
C ASP A 105 -18.69 8.68 -2.33
N LEU A 106 -18.80 9.19 -1.10
CA LEU A 106 -19.17 8.42 0.08
C LEU A 106 -20.22 9.22 0.89
N PRO A 107 -20.90 8.58 1.86
CA PRO A 107 -21.86 9.25 2.74
C PRO A 107 -21.28 10.53 3.34
N HIS A 108 -22.07 11.62 3.32
CA HIS A 108 -21.60 12.96 3.73
C HIS A 108 -21.11 13.01 5.19
N ILE A 109 -21.59 12.11 6.05
CA ILE A 109 -21.17 11.98 7.45
C ILE A 109 -19.65 11.79 7.57
N LEU A 110 -19.03 11.08 6.62
CA LEU A 110 -17.57 10.83 6.56
C LEU A 110 -16.76 12.10 6.22
N SER A 111 -17.43 13.17 5.78
CA SER A 111 -16.80 14.47 5.53
C SER A 111 -16.86 15.42 6.73
N LYS A 112 -17.39 14.99 7.88
CA LYS A 112 -17.39 15.81 9.10
C LYS A 112 -15.99 15.85 9.72
N LEU A 113 -15.52 17.05 10.03
CA LEU A 113 -14.28 17.29 10.76
C LEU A 113 -14.58 17.52 12.24
N HIS A 114 -13.60 17.19 13.09
CA HIS A 114 -13.64 17.52 14.50
C HIS A 114 -13.52 19.05 14.69
N PRO A 115 -14.35 19.69 15.51
CA PRO A 115 -14.40 21.15 15.64
C PRO A 115 -13.07 21.77 16.10
N THR A 116 -12.36 21.11 17.01
CA THR A 116 -11.10 21.62 17.59
C THR A 116 -9.84 21.20 16.82
N PHE A 117 -9.78 19.95 16.35
CA PHE A 117 -8.57 19.37 15.77
C PHE A 117 -8.58 19.35 14.24
N CYS A 118 -9.71 19.71 13.61
CA CYS A 118 -9.89 19.68 12.15
C CYS A 118 -9.55 18.33 11.51
N THR A 119 -9.76 17.23 12.22
CA THR A 119 -9.51 15.86 11.76
C THR A 119 -10.81 15.13 11.38
N PRO A 120 -10.81 14.26 10.34
CA PRO A 120 -12.01 13.54 9.90
C PRO A 120 -12.31 12.35 10.84
N TYR A 121 -12.80 12.63 12.06
CA TYR A 121 -12.90 11.64 13.13
C TYR A 121 -13.82 10.44 12.80
N TYR A 122 -14.95 10.64 12.11
CA TYR A 122 -15.78 9.51 11.66
C TYR A 122 -15.05 8.61 10.66
N ALA A 123 -14.29 9.19 9.73
CA ALA A 123 -13.51 8.41 8.79
C ALA A 123 -12.44 7.60 9.53
N ILE A 124 -11.75 8.20 10.51
CA ILE A 124 -10.75 7.52 11.34
C ILE A 124 -11.38 6.33 12.07
N TRP A 125 -12.47 6.54 12.83
CA TRP A 125 -13.14 5.48 13.58
C TRP A 125 -13.65 4.35 12.69
N ILE A 126 -14.32 4.68 11.59
CA ILE A 126 -14.87 3.67 10.67
C ILE A 126 -13.75 2.88 10.00
N THR A 127 -12.70 3.53 9.51
CA THR A 127 -11.56 2.84 8.89
C THR A 127 -10.78 2.00 9.90
N GLY A 128 -10.61 2.49 11.13
CA GLY A 128 -9.94 1.77 12.21
C GLY A 128 -10.72 0.52 12.60
N LEU A 129 -12.04 0.65 12.82
CA LEU A 129 -12.92 -0.47 13.17
C LEU A 129 -12.95 -1.52 12.05
N LEU A 130 -12.98 -1.10 10.78
CA LEU A 130 -12.87 -2.01 9.64
C LEU A 130 -11.52 -2.74 9.62
N MET A 131 -10.40 -2.04 9.86
CA MET A 131 -9.08 -2.67 9.91
C MET A 131 -8.98 -3.66 11.08
N THR A 132 -9.47 -3.30 12.27
CA THR A 132 -9.53 -4.20 13.42
C THR A 132 -10.37 -5.44 13.12
N GLY A 133 -11.54 -5.26 12.52
CA GLY A 133 -12.39 -6.38 12.09
C GLY A 133 -11.66 -7.30 11.12
N LEU A 134 -10.99 -6.76 10.09
CA LEU A 134 -10.23 -7.57 9.13
C LEU A 134 -9.14 -8.40 9.80
N VAL A 135 -8.40 -7.84 10.76
CA VAL A 135 -7.34 -8.55 11.49
C VAL A 135 -7.91 -9.66 12.40
N LEU A 136 -9.12 -9.49 12.93
CA LEU A 136 -9.75 -10.50 13.79
C LEU A 136 -10.33 -11.69 13.00
N PHE A 137 -10.73 -11.48 11.75
CA PHE A 137 -11.46 -12.51 10.97
C PHE A 137 -10.66 -13.08 9.79
N ILE A 138 -9.59 -12.42 9.34
CA ILE A 138 -8.85 -12.79 8.13
C ILE A 138 -7.37 -12.92 8.43
N ASP A 139 -6.76 -14.01 7.95
CA ASP A 139 -5.32 -14.25 8.03
C ASP A 139 -4.52 -13.12 7.35
N LEU A 140 -3.44 -12.69 8.01
CA LEU A 140 -2.56 -11.63 7.53
C LEU A 140 -2.04 -11.90 6.12
N THR A 141 -1.69 -13.15 5.82
CA THR A 141 -1.16 -13.58 4.51
C THR A 141 -2.19 -13.32 3.40
N LYS A 142 -3.46 -13.63 3.67
CA LYS A 142 -4.57 -13.37 2.74
C LYS A 142 -4.82 -11.88 2.57
N VAL A 143 -4.82 -11.11 3.66
CA VAL A 143 -4.98 -9.65 3.62
C VAL A 143 -3.86 -8.99 2.79
N VAL A 144 -2.62 -9.43 2.99
CA VAL A 144 -1.46 -8.94 2.22
C VAL A 144 -1.60 -9.28 0.73
N ALA A 145 -2.03 -10.50 0.40
CA ALA A 145 -2.24 -10.92 -0.98
C ALA A 145 -3.34 -10.10 -1.69
N ILE A 146 -4.49 -9.89 -1.03
CA ILE A 146 -5.58 -9.04 -1.53
C ILE A 146 -5.12 -7.58 -1.69
N SER A 147 -4.41 -7.04 -0.71
CA SER A 147 -3.85 -5.68 -0.78
C SER A 147 -2.83 -5.53 -1.91
N THR A 148 -2.04 -6.57 -2.17
CA THR A 148 -1.06 -6.60 -3.26
C THR A 148 -1.76 -6.62 -4.62
N PHE A 149 -2.81 -7.44 -4.77
CA PHE A 149 -3.67 -7.41 -5.96
C PHE A 149 -4.21 -6.01 -6.23
N ALA A 150 -4.83 -5.37 -5.21
CA ALA A 150 -5.38 -4.03 -5.35
C ALA A 150 -4.31 -2.98 -5.73
N SER A 151 -3.13 -3.07 -5.12
CA SER A 151 -2.00 -2.18 -5.41
C SER A 151 -1.47 -2.34 -6.83
N LEU A 152 -1.27 -3.57 -7.30
CA LEU A 152 -0.83 -3.86 -8.66
C LEU A 152 -1.85 -3.41 -9.69
N PHE A 153 -3.14 -3.66 -9.44
CA PHE A 153 -4.20 -3.19 -10.32
C PHE A 153 -4.25 -1.67 -10.39
N TYR A 154 -4.14 -0.98 -9.26
CA TYR A 154 -4.02 0.48 -9.20
C TYR A 154 -2.82 0.99 -10.01
N TYR A 155 -1.64 0.38 -9.86
CA TYR A 155 -0.46 0.76 -10.63
C TYR A 155 -0.58 0.43 -12.12
N ALA A 156 -1.27 -0.65 -12.50
CA ALA A 156 -1.57 -0.94 -13.90
C ALA A 156 -2.41 0.18 -14.51
N ILE A 157 -3.46 0.64 -13.82
CA ILE A 157 -4.28 1.78 -14.26
C ILE A 157 -3.45 3.06 -14.36
N ALA A 158 -2.63 3.35 -13.34
CA ALA A 158 -1.79 4.54 -13.34
C ALA A 158 -0.80 4.55 -14.53
N ASN A 159 -0.17 3.41 -14.82
CA ASN A 159 0.73 3.27 -15.96
C ASN A 159 -0.02 3.38 -17.31
N MET A 160 -1.22 2.78 -17.42
CA MET A 160 -2.07 2.93 -18.61
C MET A 160 -2.49 4.40 -18.84
N ALA A 161 -2.82 5.12 -17.77
CA ALA A 161 -3.14 6.54 -17.83
C ALA A 161 -1.92 7.37 -18.27
N ALA A 162 -0.73 7.04 -17.76
CA ALA A 162 0.51 7.70 -18.16
C ALA A 162 0.82 7.52 -19.66
N ILE A 163 0.53 6.35 -20.25
CA ILE A 163 0.69 6.10 -21.70
C ILE A 163 -0.22 7.01 -22.53
N LYS A 164 -1.46 7.27 -22.06
CA LYS A 164 -2.45 8.10 -22.76
C LYS A 164 -2.22 9.60 -22.58
N LEU A 165 -1.37 10.01 -21.64
CA LEU A 165 -1.14 11.42 -21.34
C LEU A 165 -0.40 12.11 -22.50
N LYS A 166 -1.11 12.96 -23.25
CA LYS A 166 -0.69 13.54 -24.53
C LYS A 166 0.31 14.72 -24.40
N ASN A 167 0.97 14.88 -23.25
CA ASN A 167 1.85 16.02 -22.99
C ASN A 167 3.32 15.69 -23.31
N GLY A 168 3.69 15.82 -24.59
CA GLY A 168 5.00 16.29 -25.08
C GLY A 168 6.31 15.68 -24.53
N LYS A 169 6.31 14.55 -23.82
CA LYS A 169 7.51 14.00 -23.17
C LYS A 169 7.91 12.64 -23.75
N LYS A 170 9.06 12.68 -24.44
CA LYS A 170 10.03 11.62 -24.80
C LYS A 170 9.53 10.17 -24.71
N ILE A 171 9.61 9.44 -25.84
CA ILE A 171 9.39 7.98 -26.02
C ILE A 171 9.79 7.13 -24.79
N LYS A 172 10.87 7.50 -24.11
CA LYS A 172 11.34 6.90 -22.85
C LYS A 172 10.23 6.71 -21.79
N TYR A 173 9.35 7.69 -21.56
CA TYR A 173 8.30 7.57 -20.55
C TYR A 173 7.20 6.58 -20.96
N LYS A 174 6.92 6.47 -22.26
CA LYS A 174 5.98 5.49 -22.81
C LYS A 174 6.52 4.08 -22.69
N ILE A 175 7.82 3.88 -22.95
CA ILE A 175 8.49 2.59 -22.76
C ILE A 175 8.46 2.18 -21.28
N ILE A 176 8.86 3.08 -20.37
CA ILE A 176 8.86 2.80 -18.92
C ILE A 176 7.45 2.44 -18.43
N SER A 177 6.44 3.21 -18.84
CA SER A 177 5.05 2.95 -18.43
C SER A 177 4.52 1.65 -19.04
N SER A 178 4.86 1.33 -20.30
CA SER A 178 4.47 0.08 -20.94
C SER A 178 5.09 -1.13 -20.25
N LEU A 179 6.38 -1.06 -19.91
CA LEU A 179 7.05 -2.10 -19.11
C LEU A 179 6.39 -2.25 -17.73
N GLY A 180 6.00 -1.14 -17.11
CA GLY A 180 5.25 -1.14 -15.86
C GLY A 180 3.87 -1.80 -15.96
N VAL A 181 3.13 -1.56 -17.04
CA VAL A 181 1.86 -2.25 -17.31
C VAL A 181 2.10 -3.75 -17.45
N SER A 182 3.06 -4.15 -18.29
CA SER A 182 3.39 -5.56 -18.52
C SER A 182 3.81 -6.26 -17.22
N SER A 183 4.66 -5.64 -16.40
CA SER A 183 5.09 -6.22 -15.13
C SER A 183 3.94 -6.37 -14.13
N CYS A 184 3.02 -5.39 -14.07
CA CYS A 184 1.84 -5.50 -13.22
C CYS A 184 0.93 -6.65 -13.65
N PHE A 185 0.68 -6.82 -14.96
CA PHE A 185 -0.15 -7.92 -15.45
C PHE A 185 0.51 -9.30 -15.26
N ILE A 186 1.81 -9.40 -15.48
CA ILE A 186 2.57 -10.63 -15.21
C ILE A 186 2.45 -10.98 -13.71
N MET A 187 2.68 -10.02 -12.81
CA MET A 187 2.57 -10.27 -11.37
C MET A 187 1.13 -10.62 -10.94
N LEU A 188 0.12 -9.97 -11.52
CA LEU A 188 -1.28 -10.34 -11.28
C LEU A 188 -1.59 -11.77 -11.75
N PHE A 189 -1.01 -12.19 -12.87
CA PHE A 189 -1.11 -13.56 -13.36
C PHE A 189 -0.42 -14.55 -12.41
N PHE A 190 0.77 -14.26 -11.89
CA PHE A 190 1.43 -15.11 -10.90
C PHE A 190 0.63 -15.22 -9.58
N ILE A 191 0.02 -14.12 -9.12
CA ILE A 191 -0.85 -14.14 -7.93
C ILE A 191 -2.04 -15.09 -8.11
N LEU A 192 -2.54 -15.29 -9.33
CA LEU A 192 -3.62 -16.23 -9.60
C LEU A 192 -3.26 -17.67 -9.20
N PHE A 193 -2.00 -18.08 -9.43
CA PHE A 193 -1.53 -19.43 -9.08
C PHE A 193 -1.22 -19.58 -7.58
N ILE A 194 -0.75 -18.51 -6.94
CA ILE A 194 -0.37 -18.52 -5.51
C ILE A 194 -1.61 -18.44 -4.61
N SER A 195 -2.55 -17.55 -4.93
CA SER A 195 -3.72 -17.28 -4.09
C SER A 195 -4.93 -16.91 -4.97
N PRO A 196 -5.69 -17.90 -5.45
CA PRO A 196 -6.87 -17.65 -6.28
C PRO A 196 -7.96 -16.86 -5.53
N GLU A 197 -8.02 -17.00 -4.21
CA GLU A 197 -8.91 -16.20 -3.35
C GLU A 197 -8.68 -14.70 -3.51
N SER A 198 -7.42 -14.27 -3.68
CA SER A 198 -7.08 -12.84 -3.85
C SER A 198 -7.69 -12.25 -5.11
N TRP A 199 -7.80 -13.05 -6.17
CA TRP A 199 -8.48 -12.66 -7.41
C TRP A 199 -9.98 -12.57 -7.22
N LEU A 200 -10.59 -13.50 -6.49
CA LEU A 200 -12.02 -13.48 -6.22
C LEU A 200 -12.41 -12.24 -5.39
N PHE A 201 -11.77 -12.02 -4.24
CA PHE A 201 -12.05 -10.86 -3.40
C PHE A 201 -11.65 -9.54 -4.08
N GLY A 202 -10.53 -9.52 -4.78
CA GLY A 202 -10.06 -8.36 -5.52
C GLY A 202 -11.02 -7.95 -6.65
N SER A 203 -11.43 -8.90 -7.48
CA SER A 203 -12.40 -8.63 -8.57
C SER A 203 -13.77 -8.26 -8.02
N LEU A 204 -14.25 -8.93 -6.96
CA LEU A 204 -15.53 -8.61 -6.32
C LEU A 204 -15.53 -7.18 -5.77
N SER A 205 -14.44 -6.74 -5.15
CA SER A 205 -14.27 -5.36 -4.67
C SER A 205 -14.30 -4.34 -5.82
N LEU A 206 -13.64 -4.64 -6.94
CA LEU A 206 -13.67 -3.78 -8.14
C LEU A 206 -15.07 -3.71 -8.77
N ILE A 207 -15.76 -4.84 -8.88
CA ILE A 207 -17.14 -4.91 -9.38
C ILE A 207 -18.06 -4.11 -8.46
N PHE A 208 -17.96 -4.30 -7.15
CA PHE A 208 -18.74 -3.56 -6.18
C PHE A 208 -18.51 -2.05 -6.30
N GLY A 209 -17.25 -1.61 -6.37
CA GLY A 209 -16.90 -0.20 -6.52
C GLY A 209 -17.42 0.41 -7.83
N THR A 210 -17.31 -0.32 -8.95
CA THR A 210 -17.78 0.14 -10.27
C THR A 210 -19.31 0.18 -10.35
N CYS A 211 -20.00 -0.84 -9.83
CA CYS A 211 -21.46 -0.88 -9.72
C CYS A 211 -21.98 0.27 -8.85
N TYR A 212 -21.38 0.48 -7.68
CA TYR A 212 -21.71 1.59 -6.78
C TYR A 212 -21.57 2.94 -7.50
N TYR A 213 -20.44 3.17 -8.18
CA TYR A 213 -20.20 4.40 -8.93
C TYR A 213 -21.18 4.58 -10.09
N ALA A 214 -21.51 3.51 -10.82
CA ALA A 214 -22.45 3.54 -11.95
C ALA A 214 -23.88 3.87 -11.50
N ILE A 215 -24.36 3.24 -10.42
CA ILE A 215 -25.69 3.48 -9.83
C ILE A 215 -25.78 4.95 -9.39
N LYS A 216 -24.78 5.43 -8.65
CA LYS A 216 -24.73 6.82 -8.18
C LYS A 216 -24.71 7.82 -9.35
N LYS A 217 -23.91 7.56 -10.40
CA LYS A 217 -23.85 8.41 -11.60
C LYS A 217 -25.20 8.46 -12.33
N ARG A 218 -25.95 7.34 -12.36
CA ARG A 218 -27.32 7.30 -12.91
C ARG A 218 -28.29 8.13 -12.06
N TYR A 219 -28.19 8.08 -10.73
CA TYR A 219 -29.04 8.85 -9.83
C TYR A 219 -28.79 10.37 -9.97
N LYS A 220 -27.53 10.79 -10.09
CA LYS A 220 -27.14 12.20 -10.30
C LYS A 220 -27.46 12.74 -11.70
N ARG A 221 -27.78 11.88 -12.68
CA ARG A 221 -28.24 12.30 -14.02
C ARG A 221 -29.77 12.43 -14.11
N LYS A 222 -30.51 11.86 -13.16
CA LYS A 222 -31.98 11.93 -13.07
C LYS A 222 -32.49 13.06 -12.17
N THR A 223 -31.59 13.73 -11.44
CA THR A 223 -31.83 14.92 -10.62
C THR A 223 -31.13 16.10 -11.26
#